data_AF-A0A6J1CX02-F1
#
_entry.id   AF-A0A6J1CX02-F1
#
_cell.length_a   1.000
_cell.length_b   1.000
_cell.length_c   1.000
_cell.angle_alpha   90.00
_cell.angle_beta   90.00
_cell.angle_gamma   90.00
#
_symmetry.space_group_name_H-M   'P 1'
#
loop_
_entity.id
_entity.type
_entity.pdbx_description
1 polymer ?
#
loop_
_entity_poly.entity_id
_entity_poly.type
_entity_poly.pdbx_seq_one_letter_code
_entity_poly.pdbx_strand_id
1 'polypeptide(L)'
;MDHQLRIKENDRFPTQATSMSHLSNVNRLIKDKLTVDQLDMFRRRTIFGRFVDLEMMFCSGVVHHFLSREVAGSSDDSVKLLIGGNVFTFSKDQFMLITGLWRLPGKVVQKKIGKNRLRRKYFNDEASMMLEEFVEVYKQTDFEDDEDAVKVTLILYTELVMMGKSKSKSKVDIDLYNQVDDLDYFNHLD
;
A
#
# COMPACT_ATOMS: atom_id res chain seq x y z
N MET A 1 -35.17 5.92 8.42
CA MET A 1 -34.87 7.02 7.47
C MET A 1 -34.18 6.38 6.29
N ASP A 2 -34.68 6.60 5.07
CA ASP A 2 -33.97 6.11 3.88
C ASP A 2 -32.73 6.99 3.66
N HIS A 3 -31.56 6.38 3.82
CA HIS A 3 -30.29 7.05 3.54
C HIS A 3 -29.96 6.86 2.07
N GLN A 4 -29.97 7.95 1.30
CA GLN A 4 -29.54 7.90 -0.09
C GLN A 4 -28.03 7.63 -0.16
N LEU A 5 -27.63 6.63 -0.94
CA LEU A 5 -26.22 6.28 -1.12
C LEU A 5 -25.61 7.10 -2.27
N ARG A 6 -24.31 7.41 -2.16
CA ARG A 6 -23.56 8.20 -3.13
C ARG A 6 -23.44 7.46 -4.47
N ILE A 7 -23.19 6.16 -4.42
CA ILE A 7 -23.21 5.26 -5.58
C ILE A 7 -24.52 4.47 -5.53
N LYS A 8 -25.34 4.57 -6.58
CA LYS A 8 -26.59 3.82 -6.66
C LYS A 8 -26.28 2.33 -6.77
N GLU A 9 -27.17 1.50 -6.26
CA GLU A 9 -26.96 0.05 -6.20
C GLU A 9 -26.78 -0.59 -7.60
N ASN A 10 -27.52 -0.09 -8.59
CA ASN A 10 -27.40 -0.53 -9.99
C ASN A 10 -26.07 -0.13 -10.66
N ASP A 11 -25.37 0.86 -10.11
CA ASP A 11 -24.09 1.36 -10.63
C ASP A 11 -22.90 0.68 -9.93
N ARG A 12 -23.15 -0.26 -9.01
CA ARG A 12 -22.09 -0.98 -8.30
C ARG A 12 -21.56 -2.13 -9.14
N PHE A 13 -20.24 -2.21 -9.21
CA PHE A 13 -19.58 -3.42 -9.69
C PHE A 13 -19.66 -4.51 -8.62
N PRO A 14 -20.21 -5.70 -8.95
CA PRO A 14 -20.20 -6.83 -8.04
C PRO A 14 -18.75 -7.23 -7.79
N THR A 15 -18.34 -7.19 -6.53
CA THR A 15 -17.01 -7.63 -6.10
C THR A 15 -17.18 -8.92 -5.31
N GLN A 16 -16.40 -9.93 -5.68
CA GLN A 16 -16.21 -11.07 -4.79
C GLN A 16 -15.23 -10.66 -3.70
N ALA A 17 -15.55 -10.99 -2.46
CA ALA A 17 -14.59 -10.88 -1.37
C ALA A 17 -13.49 -11.93 -1.58
N THR A 18 -12.47 -11.57 -2.35
CA THR A 18 -11.27 -12.38 -2.53
C THR A 18 -10.15 -11.79 -1.69
N SER A 19 -9.48 -12.62 -0.89
CA SER A 19 -8.30 -12.22 -0.12
C SER A 19 -7.05 -12.49 -0.95
N MET A 20 -6.78 -11.61 -1.91
CA MET A 20 -5.55 -11.66 -2.72
C MET A 20 -4.37 -10.94 -2.06
N SER A 21 -4.60 -10.24 -0.94
CA SER A 21 -3.51 -9.60 -0.22
C SER A 21 -2.61 -10.64 0.42
N HIS A 22 -1.32 -10.55 0.15
CA HIS A 22 -0.32 -11.41 0.76
C HIS A 22 0.20 -10.85 2.09
N LEU A 23 -0.55 -9.96 2.77
CA LEU A 23 -0.12 -9.23 3.97
C LEU A 23 0.63 -10.09 5.00
N SER A 24 0.01 -11.13 5.54
CA SER A 24 0.64 -11.97 6.57
C SER A 24 1.93 -12.64 6.07
N ASN A 25 1.94 -13.11 4.82
CA ASN A 25 3.09 -13.77 4.22
C ASN A 25 4.24 -12.79 3.95
N VAL A 26 3.91 -11.59 3.49
CA VAL A 26 4.87 -10.52 3.24
C VAL A 26 5.41 -9.98 4.57
N ASN A 27 4.56 -9.76 5.58
CA ASN A 27 4.98 -9.36 6.92
C ASN A 27 5.99 -10.34 7.52
N ARG A 28 5.73 -11.65 7.40
CA ARG A 28 6.70 -12.67 7.82
C ARG A 28 8.00 -12.57 7.01
N LEU A 29 7.90 -12.51 5.67
CA LEU A 29 9.06 -12.40 4.79
C LEU A 29 9.95 -11.19 5.12
N ILE A 30 9.37 -10.00 5.33
CA ILE A 30 10.16 -8.80 5.62
C ILE A 30 10.76 -8.83 7.03
N LYS A 31 10.07 -9.44 8.01
CA LYS A 31 10.59 -9.64 9.37
C LYS A 31 11.75 -10.61 9.41
N ASP A 32 11.73 -11.63 8.55
CA ASP A 32 12.83 -12.59 8.42
C ASP A 32 14.00 -12.02 7.59
N LYS A 33 13.71 -11.14 6.62
CA LYS A 33 14.70 -10.62 5.67
C LYS A 33 15.48 -9.41 6.19
N LEU A 34 14.79 -8.46 6.82
CA LEU A 34 15.40 -7.20 7.23
C LEU A 34 16.15 -7.34 8.56
N THR A 35 17.25 -6.60 8.71
CA THR A 35 17.88 -6.45 10.01
C THR A 35 16.95 -5.72 11.00
N VAL A 36 17.28 -5.75 12.29
CA VAL A 36 16.48 -5.04 13.32
C VAL A 36 16.39 -3.55 13.01
N ASP A 37 17.49 -2.92 12.59
CA ASP A 37 17.55 -1.49 12.27
C ASP A 37 16.79 -1.16 10.98
N GLN A 38 16.91 -2.00 9.94
CA GLN A 38 16.14 -1.84 8.70
C GLN A 38 14.64 -2.01 8.94
N LEU A 39 14.24 -2.97 9.78
CA LEU A 39 12.84 -3.18 10.12
C LEU A 39 12.27 -2.03 10.96
N ASP A 40 13.03 -1.51 11.92
CA ASP A 40 12.64 -0.30 12.68
C ASP A 40 12.53 0.91 11.75
N MET A 41 13.46 1.06 10.81
CA MET A 41 13.41 2.11 9.80
C MET A 41 12.16 1.97 8.92
N PHE A 42 11.82 0.77 8.45
CA PHE A 42 10.61 0.52 7.69
C PHE A 42 9.35 0.91 8.50
N ARG A 43 9.29 0.53 9.78
CA ARG A 43 8.17 0.85 10.68
C ARG A 43 7.97 2.35 10.86
N ARG A 44 9.06 3.10 11.03
CA ARG A 44 9.00 4.52 11.42
C ARG A 44 8.98 5.47 10.23
N ARG A 45 9.65 5.12 9.14
CA ARG A 45 9.86 6.03 7.99
C ARG A 45 8.94 5.78 6.82
N THR A 46 8.11 4.74 6.83
CA THR A 46 7.23 4.43 5.70
C THR A 46 5.75 4.55 6.07
N ILE A 47 4.92 4.93 5.10
CA ILE A 47 3.47 4.93 5.24
C ILE A 47 2.90 3.54 5.57
N PHE A 48 3.62 2.46 5.24
CA PHE A 48 3.19 1.09 5.49
C PHE A 48 3.69 0.50 6.80
N GLY A 49 4.53 1.22 7.54
CA GLY A 49 5.13 0.72 8.77
C GLY A 49 4.12 0.20 9.80
N ARG A 50 2.93 0.81 9.86
CA ARG A 50 1.84 0.37 10.74
C ARG A 50 1.25 -1.00 10.40
N PHE A 51 1.33 -1.43 9.14
CA PHE A 51 0.76 -2.70 8.71
C PHE A 51 1.66 -3.90 8.98
N VAL A 52 2.95 -3.68 9.25
CA VAL A 52 3.95 -4.75 9.46
C VAL A 52 3.61 -5.65 10.66
N ASP A 53 3.00 -5.07 11.68
CA ASP A 53 2.65 -5.77 12.92
C ASP A 53 1.15 -6.07 13.02
N LEU A 54 0.37 -5.79 11.96
CA LEU A 54 -1.03 -6.19 11.90
C LEU A 54 -1.16 -7.64 11.46
N GLU A 55 -1.83 -8.43 12.29
CA GLU A 55 -2.36 -9.74 11.92
C GLU A 55 -3.79 -9.57 11.40
N MET A 56 -3.93 -9.13 10.15
CA MET A 56 -5.23 -9.01 9.50
C MET A 56 -5.20 -9.58 8.08
N MET A 57 -6.36 -10.00 7.57
CA MET A 57 -6.55 -10.26 6.15
C MET A 57 -7.04 -8.98 5.49
N PHE A 58 -6.21 -8.37 4.63
CA PHE A 58 -6.67 -7.26 3.81
C PHE A 58 -7.45 -7.79 2.61
N CYS A 59 -8.71 -7.37 2.47
CA CYS A 59 -9.57 -7.71 1.35
C CYS A 59 -10.04 -6.43 0.66
N SER A 60 -9.51 -6.15 -0.54
CA SER A 60 -9.92 -4.99 -1.34
C SER A 60 -11.41 -5.02 -1.67
N GLY A 61 -12.01 -6.19 -1.86
CA GLY A 61 -13.46 -6.35 -2.04
C GLY A 61 -14.28 -5.87 -0.83
N VAL A 62 -13.78 -6.09 0.39
CA VAL A 62 -14.42 -5.57 1.61
C VAL A 62 -14.31 -4.05 1.67
N VAL A 63 -13.15 -3.48 1.35
CA VAL A 63 -12.97 -2.02 1.28
C VAL A 63 -13.91 -1.41 0.25
N HIS A 64 -13.97 -1.99 -0.96
CA HIS A 64 -14.91 -1.57 -2.01
C HIS A 64 -16.37 -1.65 -1.56
N HIS A 65 -16.74 -2.71 -0.83
CA HIS A 65 -18.07 -2.84 -0.26
C HIS A 65 -18.38 -1.70 0.71
N PHE A 66 -17.47 -1.38 1.63
CA PHE A 66 -17.64 -0.26 2.56
C PHE A 66 -17.75 1.08 1.83
N LEU A 67 -16.88 1.36 0.86
CA LEU A 67 -16.92 2.60 0.08
C LEU A 67 -18.23 2.71 -0.73
N SER A 68 -18.77 1.61 -1.23
CA SER A 68 -20.06 1.58 -1.93
C SER A 68 -21.26 1.89 -1.02
N ARG A 69 -21.06 1.90 0.30
CA ARG A 69 -22.05 2.27 1.31
C ARG A 69 -21.91 3.71 1.79
N GLU A 70 -21.09 4.52 1.11
CA GLU A 70 -21.03 5.95 1.39
C GLU A 70 -22.40 6.62 1.16
N VAL A 71 -22.84 7.42 2.11
CA VAL A 71 -24.11 8.16 2.09
C VAL A 71 -23.93 9.47 1.32
N ALA A 72 -24.93 9.86 0.53
CA ALA A 72 -24.95 11.14 -0.16
C ALA A 72 -24.92 12.32 0.84
N GLY A 73 -24.18 13.38 0.51
CA GLY A 73 -24.00 14.52 1.42
C GLY A 73 -22.93 14.29 2.51
N SER A 74 -21.98 13.39 2.27
CA SER A 74 -20.63 13.51 2.82
C SER A 74 -20.05 14.88 2.46
N SER A 75 -19.39 15.54 3.41
CA SER A 75 -18.61 16.75 3.14
C SER A 75 -17.19 16.37 2.76
N ASP A 76 -16.40 17.30 2.22
CA ASP A 76 -14.98 17.05 1.91
C ASP A 76 -14.16 16.59 3.13
N ASP A 77 -14.60 16.97 4.34
CA ASP A 77 -13.93 16.65 5.61
C ASP A 77 -14.50 15.43 6.36
N SER A 78 -15.58 14.81 5.88
CA SER A 78 -16.20 13.69 6.58
C SER A 78 -16.81 12.64 5.65
N VAL A 79 -16.56 11.36 5.96
CA VAL A 79 -17.17 10.22 5.27
C VAL A 79 -18.28 9.64 6.13
N LYS A 80 -19.46 9.45 5.52
CA LYS A 80 -20.63 8.83 6.15
C LYS A 80 -20.85 7.46 5.54
N LEU A 81 -20.76 6.40 6.33
CA LEU A 81 -20.90 5.01 5.87
C LEU A 81 -22.13 4.36 6.49
N LEU A 82 -22.99 3.77 5.64
CA LEU A 82 -24.13 2.97 6.08
C LEU A 82 -23.69 1.52 6.35
N ILE A 83 -23.54 1.16 7.63
CA ILE A 83 -23.07 -0.16 8.07
C ILE A 83 -24.13 -0.78 8.98
N GLY A 84 -24.65 -1.95 8.61
CA GLY A 84 -25.66 -2.66 9.42
C GLY A 84 -26.93 -1.85 9.70
N GLY A 85 -27.32 -0.95 8.79
CA GLY A 85 -28.50 -0.09 8.94
C GLY A 85 -28.25 1.20 9.72
N ASN A 86 -27.05 1.40 10.27
CA ASN A 86 -26.67 2.61 10.99
C ASN A 86 -25.70 3.47 10.17
N VAL A 87 -25.84 4.79 10.27
CA VAL A 87 -24.90 5.73 9.63
C VAL A 87 -23.80 6.07 10.61
N PHE A 88 -22.57 5.69 10.27
CA PHE A 88 -21.36 6.07 10.97
C PHE A 88 -20.71 7.24 10.25
N THR A 89 -20.39 8.31 10.99
CA THR A 89 -19.68 9.47 10.45
C THR A 89 -18.27 9.46 10.99
N PHE A 90 -17.29 9.53 10.09
CA PHE A 90 -15.89 9.68 10.43
C PHE A 90 -15.39 10.99 9.82
N SER A 91 -14.70 11.82 10.60
CA SER A 91 -13.85 12.85 10.00
C SER A 91 -12.74 12.20 9.17
N LYS A 92 -12.12 12.97 8.27
CA LYS A 92 -10.94 12.49 7.53
C LYS A 92 -9.85 11.96 8.48
N ASP A 93 -9.60 12.67 9.59
CA ASP A 93 -8.61 12.25 10.59
C ASP A 93 -9.02 10.96 11.32
N GLN A 94 -10.29 10.82 11.70
CA GLN A 94 -10.80 9.60 12.32
C GLN A 94 -10.71 8.41 11.35
N PHE A 95 -11.05 8.63 10.08
CA PHE A 95 -10.96 7.60 9.05
C PHE A 95 -9.50 7.18 8.81
N MET A 96 -8.59 8.14 8.68
CA MET A 96 -7.15 7.87 8.56
C MET A 96 -6.57 7.17 9.80
N LEU A 97 -7.02 7.54 11.00
CA LEU A 97 -6.61 6.90 12.24
C LEU A 97 -7.05 5.43 12.30
N ILE A 98 -8.32 5.14 11.99
CA ILE A 98 -8.88 3.78 12.03
C ILE A 98 -8.26 2.90 10.94
N THR A 99 -8.05 3.45 9.75
CA THR A 99 -7.46 2.71 8.62
C THR A 99 -5.94 2.56 8.73
N GLY A 100 -5.30 3.31 9.62
CA GLY A 100 -3.84 3.40 9.67
C GLY A 100 -3.25 4.08 8.43
N LEU A 101 -4.03 4.83 7.65
CA LEU A 101 -3.60 5.61 6.48
C LEU A 101 -3.36 7.08 6.84
N TRP A 102 -2.68 7.33 7.96
CA TRP A 102 -2.25 8.67 8.32
C TRP A 102 -1.23 9.19 7.31
N ARG A 103 -1.54 10.34 6.71
CA ARG A 103 -0.63 11.11 5.86
C ARG A 103 0.33 11.93 6.72
N LEU A 104 1.58 12.03 6.30
CA LEU A 104 2.44 13.08 6.83
C LEU A 104 1.95 14.44 6.27
N PRO A 105 1.81 15.48 7.09
CA PRO A 105 1.36 16.78 6.63
C PRO A 105 2.44 17.47 5.79
N GLY A 106 2.07 17.98 4.61
CA GLY A 106 2.94 18.78 3.74
C GLY A 106 2.82 18.42 2.26
N LYS A 107 3.15 19.36 1.36
CA LYS A 107 3.39 19.06 -0.06
C LYS A 107 4.88 18.83 -0.25
N VAL A 108 5.26 17.64 -0.68
CA VAL A 108 6.66 17.31 -1.00
C VAL A 108 6.83 17.32 -2.51
N VAL A 109 7.83 18.04 -3.00
CA VAL A 109 8.24 18.00 -4.41
C VAL A 109 9.24 16.86 -4.58
N GLN A 110 9.01 16.00 -5.56
CA GLN A 110 9.93 14.89 -5.86
C GLN A 110 11.33 15.43 -6.15
N LYS A 111 12.33 14.93 -5.41
CA LYS A 111 13.74 15.21 -5.63
C LYS A 111 14.18 14.64 -6.98
N LYS A 112 15.09 15.34 -7.66
CA LYS A 112 15.75 14.81 -8.85
C LYS A 112 16.78 13.74 -8.45
N ILE A 113 16.32 12.51 -8.33
CA ILE A 113 17.16 11.34 -8.11
C ILE A 113 17.47 10.72 -9.49
N GLY A 114 18.64 10.09 -9.63
CA GLY A 114 19.00 9.39 -10.86
C GLY A 114 17.96 8.33 -11.18
N LYS A 115 17.27 8.47 -12.32
CA LYS A 115 16.17 7.57 -12.73
C LYS A 115 16.56 6.10 -12.61
N ASN A 116 15.72 5.25 -12.05
CA ASN A 116 15.87 3.79 -11.96
C ASN A 116 17.17 3.33 -11.28
N ARG A 117 17.69 4.09 -10.30
CA ARG A 117 18.94 3.74 -9.60
C ARG A 117 18.84 2.37 -8.92
N LEU A 118 17.77 2.12 -8.16
CA LEU A 118 17.53 0.83 -7.49
C LEU A 118 17.46 -0.33 -8.49
N ARG A 119 16.77 -0.13 -9.61
CA ARG A 119 16.63 -1.13 -10.68
C ARG A 119 17.98 -1.51 -11.29
N ARG A 120 18.82 -0.51 -11.61
CA ARG A 120 20.20 -0.75 -12.07
C ARG A 120 21.04 -1.47 -11.04
N LYS A 121 20.95 -1.06 -9.78
CA LYS A 121 21.80 -1.57 -8.70
C LYS A 121 21.48 -3.01 -8.32
N TYR A 122 20.20 -3.37 -8.25
CA TYR A 122 19.77 -4.65 -7.68
C TYR A 122 19.09 -5.60 -8.66
N PHE A 123 18.68 -5.12 -9.83
CA PHE A 123 17.79 -5.85 -10.74
C PHE A 123 18.29 -5.86 -12.20
N ASN A 124 19.61 -5.72 -12.41
CA ASN A 124 20.26 -5.74 -13.74
C ASN A 124 19.65 -4.75 -14.76
N ASP A 125 19.01 -3.68 -14.28
CA ASP A 125 18.26 -2.72 -15.08
C ASP A 125 17.10 -3.29 -15.92
N GLU A 126 16.59 -4.48 -15.59
CA GLU A 126 15.50 -5.13 -16.32
C GLU A 126 14.20 -4.33 -16.21
N ALA A 127 13.71 -3.81 -17.33
CA ALA A 127 12.55 -2.93 -17.39
C ALA A 127 11.20 -3.67 -17.28
N SER A 128 11.18 -4.98 -17.52
CA SER A 128 9.98 -5.81 -17.59
C SER A 128 10.08 -7.04 -16.69
N MET A 129 10.61 -6.87 -15.48
CA MET A 129 10.80 -7.95 -14.51
C MET A 129 9.47 -8.55 -14.02
N MET A 130 9.38 -9.89 -14.01
CA MET A 130 8.24 -10.58 -13.41
C MET A 130 8.27 -10.42 -11.89
N LEU A 131 7.09 -10.28 -11.27
CA LEU A 131 7.01 -10.11 -9.81
C LEU A 131 7.55 -11.33 -9.05
N GLU A 132 7.40 -12.53 -9.61
CA GLU A 132 8.02 -13.74 -9.07
C GLU A 132 9.56 -13.66 -9.07
N GLU A 133 10.16 -13.24 -10.19
CA GLU A 133 11.62 -13.04 -10.29
C GLU A 133 12.11 -11.97 -9.32
N PHE A 134 11.39 -10.85 -9.22
CA PHE A 134 11.68 -9.79 -8.26
C PHE A 134 11.72 -10.30 -6.82
N VAL A 135 10.74 -11.14 -6.44
CA VAL A 135 10.68 -11.73 -5.09
C VAL A 135 11.88 -12.64 -4.83
N GLU A 136 12.32 -13.42 -5.82
CA GLU A 136 13.49 -14.29 -5.67
C GLU A 136 14.79 -13.48 -5.57
N VAL A 137 14.96 -12.46 -6.41
CA VAL A 137 16.08 -11.53 -6.30
C VAL A 137 16.07 -10.85 -4.93
N TYR A 138 14.94 -10.31 -4.48
CA TYR A 138 14.79 -9.68 -3.16
C TYR A 138 15.24 -10.60 -2.01
N LYS A 139 14.84 -11.88 -2.04
CA LYS A 139 15.24 -12.85 -1.01
C LYS A 139 16.75 -13.08 -1.00
N GLN A 140 17.38 -13.15 -2.18
CA GLN A 140 18.79 -13.47 -2.35
C GLN A 140 19.72 -12.25 -2.13
N THR A 141 19.24 -11.04 -2.39
CA THR A 141 20.02 -9.81 -2.28
C THR A 141 20.37 -9.50 -0.82
N ASP A 142 21.66 -9.40 -0.51
CA ASP A 142 22.11 -8.81 0.74
C ASP A 142 22.22 -7.29 0.57
N PHE A 143 21.52 -6.52 1.40
CA PHE A 143 21.46 -5.07 1.26
C PHE A 143 22.52 -4.42 2.14
N GLU A 144 23.59 -3.91 1.52
CA GLU A 144 24.63 -3.13 2.21
C GLU A 144 24.15 -1.75 2.69
N ASP A 145 23.11 -1.20 2.05
CA ASP A 145 22.54 0.11 2.35
C ASP A 145 21.14 -0.06 2.95
N ASP A 146 20.95 0.42 4.18
CA ASP A 146 19.71 0.27 4.92
C ASP A 146 18.53 1.01 4.27
N GLU A 147 18.77 2.17 3.65
CA GLU A 147 17.70 2.86 2.92
C GLU A 147 17.29 2.09 1.68
N ASP A 148 18.25 1.51 0.95
CA ASP A 148 17.97 0.69 -0.21
C ASP A 148 17.17 -0.55 0.17
N ALA A 149 17.50 -1.20 1.30
CA ALA A 149 16.70 -2.31 1.84
C ALA A 149 15.24 -1.87 2.02
N VAL A 150 15.00 -0.78 2.75
CA VAL A 150 13.65 -0.25 3.01
C VAL A 150 12.91 0.13 1.72
N LYS A 151 13.59 0.79 0.77
CA LYS A 151 13.01 1.22 -0.51
C LYS A 151 12.62 0.04 -1.39
N VAL A 152 13.46 -0.98 -1.50
CA VAL A 152 13.12 -2.19 -2.26
C VAL A 152 12.01 -2.98 -1.57
N THR A 153 12.01 -3.06 -0.23
CA THR A 153 10.91 -3.65 0.53
C THR A 153 9.58 -2.89 0.29
N LEU A 154 9.61 -1.56 0.13
CA LEU A 154 8.41 -0.78 -0.22
C LEU A 154 7.81 -1.19 -1.57
N ILE A 155 8.63 -1.48 -2.58
CA ILE A 155 8.17 -1.99 -3.88
C ILE A 155 7.48 -3.34 -3.68
N LEU A 156 8.14 -4.28 -2.98
CA LEU A 156 7.58 -5.59 -2.65
C LEU A 156 6.21 -5.47 -1.97
N TYR A 157 6.14 -4.61 -0.96
CA TYR A 157 4.97 -4.41 -0.12
C TYR A 157 3.81 -3.81 -0.93
N THR A 158 4.09 -2.78 -1.73
CA THR A 158 3.09 -2.15 -2.60
C THR A 158 2.49 -3.18 -3.55
N GLU A 159 3.32 -3.98 -4.23
CA GLU A 159 2.87 -4.92 -5.24
C GLU A 159 2.08 -6.11 -4.67
N LEU A 160 2.54 -6.70 -3.58
CA LEU A 160 1.94 -7.93 -3.04
C LEU A 160 0.86 -7.68 -1.99
N VAL A 161 0.97 -6.60 -1.22
CA VAL A 161 0.04 -6.32 -0.11
C VAL A 161 -1.06 -5.37 -0.56
N MET A 162 -0.67 -4.20 -1.09
CA MET A 162 -1.61 -3.14 -1.44
C MET A 162 -2.34 -3.43 -2.75
N MET A 163 -1.58 -3.82 -3.78
CA MET A 163 -2.15 -4.14 -5.10
C MET A 163 -2.65 -5.58 -5.20
N GLY A 164 -2.21 -6.47 -4.30
CA GLY A 164 -2.62 -7.88 -4.29
C GLY A 164 -2.26 -8.62 -5.59
N LYS A 165 -1.16 -8.24 -6.25
CA LYS A 165 -0.75 -8.82 -7.53
C LYS A 165 -0.36 -10.29 -7.38
N SER A 166 -0.70 -11.09 -8.40
CA SER A 166 -0.29 -12.48 -8.48
C SER A 166 1.15 -12.59 -8.97
N LYS A 167 2.05 -13.14 -8.16
CA LYS A 167 3.50 -13.29 -8.47
C LYS A 167 3.77 -13.83 -9.88
N SER A 168 3.10 -14.90 -10.27
CA SER A 168 3.33 -15.61 -11.54
C SER A 168 2.64 -14.98 -12.76
N LYS A 169 1.81 -13.95 -12.58
CA LYS A 169 0.99 -13.35 -13.67
C LYS A 169 1.21 -11.85 -13.84
N SER A 170 2.06 -11.26 -13.02
CA SER A 170 2.19 -9.81 -12.94
C SER A 170 3.64 -9.39 -13.02
N LYS A 171 3.85 -8.21 -13.62
CA LYS A 171 5.14 -7.52 -13.65
C LYS A 171 5.21 -6.46 -12.56
N VAL A 172 6.43 -6.16 -12.14
CA VAL A 172 6.70 -5.02 -11.26
C VAL A 172 6.47 -3.73 -12.04
N ASP A 173 5.76 -2.78 -11.44
CA ASP A 173 5.59 -1.45 -12.00
C ASP A 173 6.94 -0.72 -12.01
N ILE A 174 7.38 -0.34 -13.21
CA ILE A 174 8.64 0.34 -13.44
C ILE A 174 8.72 1.70 -12.75
N ASP A 175 7.60 2.38 -12.56
CA ASP A 175 7.57 3.72 -11.97
C ASP A 175 7.84 3.66 -10.46
N LEU A 176 7.50 2.53 -9.79
CA LEU A 176 7.74 2.36 -8.36
C LEU A 176 9.22 2.52 -8.00
N TYR A 177 10.15 2.06 -8.83
CA TYR A 177 11.58 2.22 -8.58
C TYR A 177 11.99 3.69 -8.41
N ASN A 178 11.38 4.61 -9.18
CA ASN A 178 11.65 6.04 -9.08
C ASN A 178 10.90 6.70 -7.92
N GLN A 179 9.69 6.23 -7.66
CA GLN A 179 8.84 6.81 -6.62
C GLN A 179 9.42 6.53 -5.23
N VAL A 180 9.81 5.28 -4.94
CA VAL A 180 10.37 4.92 -3.63
C VAL A 180 11.76 5.49 -3.39
N ASP A 181 12.49 5.83 -4.45
CA ASP A 181 13.85 6.39 -4.33
C ASP A 181 13.85 7.69 -3.53
N ASP A 182 12.77 8.48 -3.63
CA ASP A 182 12.47 9.62 -2.76
C ASP A 182 11.39 9.23 -1.74
N LEU A 183 11.81 8.64 -0.61
CA LEU A 183 10.92 8.19 0.46
C LEU A 183 9.99 9.30 0.97
N ASP A 184 10.49 10.53 1.08
CA ASP A 184 9.67 11.66 1.53
C ASP A 184 8.54 11.91 0.55
N TYR A 185 8.83 11.93 -0.76
CA TYR A 185 7.81 12.09 -1.78
C TYR A 185 6.83 10.91 -1.81
N PHE A 186 7.32 9.67 -1.76
CA PHE A 186 6.48 8.47 -1.76
C PHE A 186 5.46 8.47 -0.62
N ASN A 187 5.89 8.86 0.58
CA ASN A 187 5.02 8.93 1.76
C ASN A 187 3.91 10.00 1.66
N HIS A 188 3.97 10.88 0.65
CA HIS A 188 2.98 11.92 0.39
C HIS A 188 2.26 11.75 -0.96
N LEU A 189 2.44 10.61 -1.64
CA LEU A 189 1.67 10.28 -2.84
C LEU A 189 0.18 10.13 -2.48
N ASP A 190 -0.68 10.77 -3.28
CA ASP A 190 -2.14 10.80 -3.13
C ASP A 190 -2.82 9.49 -3.54
#